data_AF-G9KX27-F1
#
_entry.id   AF-G9KX27-F1
#
_cell.length_a   1.000
_cell.length_b   1.000
_cell.length_c   1.000
_cell.angle_alpha   90.00
_cell.angle_beta   90.00
_cell.angle_gamma   90.00
#
_symmetry.space_group_name_H-M   'P 1'
#
loop_
_entity.id
_entity.type
_entity.pdbx_description
1 polymer ?
#
loop_
_entity_poly.entity_id
_entity_poly.type
_entity_poly.pdbx_seq_one_letter_code
_entity_poly.pdbx_strand_id
1 'polypeptide(L)'
;MAEIIQERIEDRLPELEQLERIGLFSHAEIKAIIKKASDLEYRIQRRALFKEDFINYVQYEINLLELIQRRRTRIGYSFKKDEIENSIVHRVQGVFRRASAKWKDDVQLWLSYIVFCKKWATKAQLSKVFSAMLAIHSNKPALWIMAGKWEKGGMAAKWEMEDRLSSESARQLFLRALRFHPECPKLYQEYFRMELMHAEKLRKEKEEFEKAKMDVGNLDYPEEILKGELARIIYKNSVSIIKGAEFHVSLLSIAQLFDFATDLQKEIYDDLQALHTDDPLTWDYVARRELEMESQPAGEQPATKQARAVEVGRKEERCCAVYEEAVKTLPTEAMWKCYISFCLERFAKKTSNQFLRDRRLERTMTAFRKAHELRLLPEFQYKQ
;
A
#
# COMPACT_ATOMS: atom_id res chain seq x y z
N MET A 1 -8.28 18.17 -41.49
CA MET A 1 -6.99 18.14 -40.77
C MET A 1 -6.55 19.56 -40.43
N ALA A 2 -6.36 20.44 -41.42
CA ALA A 2 -5.99 21.83 -41.15
C ALA A 2 -7.02 22.60 -40.29
N GLU A 3 -8.32 22.44 -40.55
CA GLU A 3 -9.40 23.09 -39.77
C GLU A 3 -9.39 22.69 -38.28
N ILE A 4 -9.20 21.40 -37.98
CA ILE A 4 -9.13 20.89 -36.58
C ILE A 4 -7.88 21.41 -35.87
N ILE A 5 -6.77 21.59 -36.58
CA ILE A 5 -5.56 22.18 -36.01
C ILE A 5 -5.80 23.65 -35.71
N GLN A 6 -6.42 24.36 -36.66
CA GLN A 6 -6.72 25.78 -36.54
C GLN A 6 -7.63 26.06 -35.33
N GLU A 7 -8.72 25.31 -35.19
CA GLU A 7 -9.63 25.36 -34.03
C GLU A 7 -8.88 25.18 -32.70
N ARG A 8 -7.99 24.17 -32.61
CA ARG A 8 -7.22 23.92 -31.39
C ARG A 8 -6.18 24.98 -31.07
N ILE A 9 -5.67 25.67 -32.08
CA ILE A 9 -4.78 26.81 -31.87
C ILE A 9 -5.60 28.02 -31.43
N GLU A 10 -6.81 28.21 -31.96
CA GLU A 10 -7.73 29.26 -31.54
C GLU A 10 -8.15 29.08 -30.07
N ASP A 11 -8.42 27.85 -29.63
CA ASP A 11 -8.68 27.52 -28.22
C ASP A 11 -7.54 27.92 -27.26
N ARG A 12 -6.31 28.11 -27.78
CA ARG A 12 -5.14 28.53 -26.98
C ARG A 12 -5.06 30.05 -26.81
N LEU A 13 -5.63 30.81 -27.74
CA LEU A 13 -5.43 32.26 -27.79
C LEU A 13 -5.89 32.97 -26.51
N PRO A 14 -7.07 32.67 -25.93
CA PRO A 14 -7.50 33.36 -24.71
C PRO A 14 -6.52 33.18 -23.54
N GLU A 15 -5.97 31.97 -23.39
CA GLU A 15 -5.01 31.64 -22.34
C GLU A 15 -3.65 32.34 -22.57
N LEU A 16 -3.16 32.32 -23.81
CA LEU A 16 -1.88 32.93 -24.16
C LEU A 16 -1.92 34.46 -24.07
N GLU A 17 -3.02 35.09 -24.49
CA GLU A 17 -3.22 36.52 -24.30
C GLU A 17 -3.25 36.91 -22.82
N GLN A 18 -3.87 36.08 -21.98
CA GLN A 18 -3.87 36.30 -20.53
C GLN A 18 -2.44 36.20 -19.97
N LEU A 19 -1.64 35.23 -20.42
CA LEU A 19 -0.22 35.13 -20.03
C LEU A 19 0.60 36.36 -20.44
N GLU A 20 0.29 36.99 -21.57
CA GLU A 20 0.89 38.26 -22.01
C GLU A 20 0.47 39.43 -21.12
N ARG A 21 -0.84 39.58 -20.90
CA ARG A 21 -1.42 40.68 -20.11
C ARG A 21 -0.92 40.68 -18.67
N ILE A 22 -0.71 39.49 -18.11
CA ILE A 22 -0.16 39.31 -16.76
C ILE A 22 1.36 39.56 -16.73
N GLY A 23 2.01 39.68 -17.88
CA GLY A 23 3.45 39.89 -17.99
C GLY A 23 4.28 38.65 -17.65
N LEU A 24 3.68 37.47 -17.68
CA LEU A 24 4.41 36.20 -17.46
C LEU A 24 5.24 35.81 -18.67
N PHE A 25 4.77 36.17 -19.87
CA PHE A 25 5.44 35.89 -21.13
C PHE A 25 5.48 37.14 -22.01
N SER A 26 6.53 37.26 -22.81
CA SER A 26 6.61 38.28 -23.85
C SER A 26 5.88 37.85 -25.13
N HIS A 27 5.52 38.83 -25.96
CA HIS A 27 4.91 38.57 -27.27
C HIS A 27 5.72 37.60 -28.14
N ALA A 28 7.05 37.73 -28.13
CA ALA A 28 7.96 36.86 -28.87
C ALA A 28 7.93 35.41 -28.37
N GLU A 29 7.85 35.21 -27.05
CA GLU A 29 7.72 33.88 -26.45
C GLU A 29 6.36 33.25 -26.78
N ILE A 30 5.28 34.02 -26.76
CA ILE A 30 3.93 33.53 -27.12
C ILE A 30 3.91 33.07 -28.58
N LYS A 31 4.50 33.85 -29.49
CA LYS A 31 4.62 33.45 -30.90
C LYS A 31 5.41 32.14 -31.06
N ALA A 32 6.48 31.95 -30.28
CA ALA A 32 7.23 30.71 -30.25
C ALA A 32 6.40 29.53 -29.71
N ILE A 33 5.58 29.76 -28.68
CA ILE A 33 4.66 28.75 -28.11
C ILE A 33 3.58 28.34 -29.13
N ILE A 34 3.01 29.30 -29.87
CA ILE A 34 2.02 29.02 -30.92
C ILE A 34 2.65 28.19 -32.03
N LYS A 35 3.83 28.58 -32.52
CA LYS A 35 4.55 27.84 -33.56
C LYS A 35 4.83 26.40 -33.12
N LYS A 36 5.38 26.24 -31.91
CA LYS A 36 5.76 24.91 -31.40
C LYS A 36 4.54 24.00 -31.20
N ALA A 37 3.43 24.53 -30.69
CA ALA A 37 2.21 23.76 -30.51
C ALA A 37 1.55 23.40 -31.85
N SER A 38 1.60 24.31 -32.84
CA SER A 38 1.12 24.01 -34.19
C SER A 38 1.87 22.81 -34.77
N ASP A 39 3.20 22.81 -34.67
CA ASP A 39 4.03 21.70 -35.15
C ASP A 39 3.68 20.36 -34.44
N LEU A 40 3.39 20.41 -33.14
CA LEU A 40 3.01 19.23 -32.36
C LEU A 40 1.60 18.73 -32.71
N GLU A 41 0.63 19.64 -32.89
CA GLU A 41 -0.72 19.31 -33.35
C GLU A 41 -0.71 18.68 -34.75
N TYR A 42 0.11 19.21 -35.66
CA TYR A 42 0.32 18.60 -36.97
C TYR A 42 0.87 17.18 -36.86
N ARG A 43 1.78 16.90 -35.91
CA ARG A 43 2.36 15.55 -35.72
C ARG A 43 1.33 14.53 -35.23
N ILE A 44 0.52 14.88 -34.24
CA ILE A 44 -0.46 13.96 -33.65
C ILE A 44 -1.74 13.80 -34.47
N GLN A 45 -1.92 14.60 -35.54
CA GLN A 45 -3.04 14.47 -36.49
C GLN A 45 -2.66 13.78 -37.80
N ARG A 46 -1.40 13.36 -37.98
CA ARG A 46 -0.97 12.65 -39.19
C ARG A 46 -1.71 11.33 -39.35
N ARG A 47 -1.81 10.86 -40.61
CA ARG A 47 -2.41 9.56 -40.93
C ARG A 47 -1.68 8.39 -40.27
N ALA A 48 -0.35 8.46 -40.23
CA ALA A 48 0.49 7.55 -39.46
C ALA A 48 0.77 8.19 -38.09
N LEU A 49 0.25 7.58 -37.03
CA LEU A 49 0.41 8.06 -35.65
C LEU A 49 1.52 7.29 -34.95
N PHE A 50 2.42 8.03 -34.31
CA PHE A 50 3.50 7.48 -33.50
C PHE A 50 3.27 7.82 -32.03
N LYS A 51 3.59 6.88 -31.13
CA LYS A 51 3.38 7.06 -29.68
C LYS A 51 4.28 8.16 -29.14
N GLU A 52 5.50 8.24 -29.66
CA GLU A 52 6.53 9.21 -29.30
C GLU A 52 6.06 10.64 -29.54
N ASP A 53 5.26 10.89 -30.60
CA ASP A 53 4.71 12.22 -30.88
C ASP A 53 3.73 12.67 -29.78
N PHE A 54 2.89 11.77 -29.26
CA PHE A 54 1.99 12.06 -28.14
C PHE A 54 2.77 12.29 -26.85
N ILE A 55 3.78 11.47 -26.56
CA ILE A 55 4.64 11.63 -25.38
C ILE A 55 5.38 12.98 -25.44
N ASN A 56 5.96 13.32 -26.58
CA ASN A 56 6.65 14.59 -26.80
C ASN A 56 5.71 15.79 -26.65
N TYR A 57 4.47 15.68 -27.14
CA TYR A 57 3.45 16.70 -26.94
C TYR A 57 3.17 16.88 -25.44
N VAL A 58 2.81 15.80 -24.74
CA VAL A 58 2.51 15.83 -23.30
C VAL A 58 3.67 16.44 -22.52
N GLN A 59 4.91 16.03 -22.81
CA GLN A 59 6.08 16.54 -22.12
C GLN A 59 6.26 18.04 -22.34
N TYR A 60 6.03 18.52 -23.57
CA TYR A 60 6.10 19.95 -23.87
C TYR A 60 5.10 20.77 -23.05
N GLU A 61 3.84 20.33 -22.98
CA GLU A 61 2.80 21.03 -22.22
C GLU A 61 3.04 20.97 -20.71
N ILE A 62 3.52 19.84 -20.17
CA ILE A 62 3.93 19.74 -18.76
C ILE A 62 5.07 20.72 -18.45
N ASN A 63 6.08 20.80 -19.32
CA ASN A 63 7.19 21.73 -19.15
C ASN A 63 6.72 23.19 -19.21
N LEU A 64 5.76 23.51 -20.08
CA LEU A 64 5.17 24.83 -20.17
C LEU A 64 4.41 25.20 -18.89
N LEU A 65 3.61 24.28 -18.35
CA LEU A 65 2.89 24.45 -17.09
C LEU A 65 3.86 24.70 -15.92
N GLU A 66 4.92 23.90 -15.81
CA GLU A 66 5.94 24.06 -14.77
C GLU A 66 6.70 25.39 -14.91
N LEU A 67 6.97 25.84 -16.13
CA LEU A 67 7.58 27.15 -16.39
C LEU A 67 6.67 28.29 -15.93
N ILE A 68 5.38 28.23 -16.25
CA ILE A 68 4.38 29.22 -15.80
C ILE A 68 4.39 29.31 -14.27
N GLN A 69 4.34 28.18 -13.58
CA GLN A 69 4.33 28.15 -12.11
C GLN A 69 5.61 28.73 -11.52
N ARG A 70 6.79 28.37 -12.03
CA ARG A 70 8.06 28.95 -11.58
C ARG A 70 8.09 30.46 -11.75
N ARG A 71 7.60 30.98 -12.89
CA ARG A 71 7.52 32.43 -13.15
C ARG A 71 6.55 33.11 -12.18
N ARG A 72 5.38 32.50 -11.91
CA ARG A 72 4.41 33.00 -10.93
C ARG A 72 4.99 33.05 -9.52
N THR A 73 5.68 32.00 -9.08
CA THR A 73 6.34 31.99 -7.76
C THR A 73 7.39 33.08 -7.65
N ARG A 74 8.18 33.31 -8.71
CA ARG A 74 9.20 34.37 -8.74
C ARG A 74 8.60 35.78 -8.68
N ILE A 75 7.49 36.01 -9.37
CA ILE A 75 6.83 37.33 -9.45
C ILE A 75 5.91 37.57 -8.25
N GLY A 76 5.44 36.52 -7.58
CA GLY A 76 4.52 36.61 -6.45
C GLY A 76 3.08 36.96 -6.86
N TYR A 77 2.70 36.74 -8.12
CA TYR A 77 1.40 37.15 -8.67
C TYR A 77 0.57 35.95 -9.17
N SER A 78 -0.57 35.72 -8.52
CA SER A 78 -1.43 34.53 -8.69
C SER A 78 -2.78 34.81 -9.37
N PHE A 79 -2.95 35.96 -10.02
CA PHE A 79 -4.21 36.28 -10.71
C PHE A 79 -4.49 35.29 -11.86
N LYS A 80 -5.76 34.88 -11.99
CA LYS A 80 -6.27 33.93 -13.00
C LYS A 80 -5.48 32.62 -13.10
N LYS A 81 -4.84 32.22 -12.01
CA LYS A 81 -4.02 31.00 -11.95
C LYS A 81 -4.82 29.79 -12.43
N ASP A 82 -6.00 29.59 -11.85
CA ASP A 82 -6.81 28.40 -12.13
C ASP A 82 -7.33 28.39 -13.56
N GLU A 83 -7.75 29.53 -14.13
CA GLU A 83 -8.20 29.60 -15.53
C GLU A 83 -7.10 29.15 -16.50
N ILE A 84 -5.88 29.66 -16.32
CA ILE A 84 -4.74 29.36 -17.21
C ILE A 84 -4.24 27.93 -16.99
N GLU A 85 -3.97 27.56 -15.74
CA GLU A 85 -3.39 26.25 -15.43
C GLU A 85 -4.38 25.12 -15.74
N ASN A 86 -5.68 25.28 -15.45
CA ASN A 86 -6.69 24.27 -15.78
C ASN A 86 -6.85 24.07 -17.29
N SER A 87 -6.75 25.13 -18.09
CA SER A 87 -6.78 25.02 -19.56
C SER A 87 -5.66 24.12 -20.08
N ILE A 88 -4.42 24.33 -19.62
CA ILE A 88 -3.28 23.47 -19.99
C ILE A 88 -3.49 22.05 -19.49
N VAL A 89 -3.95 21.88 -18.25
CA VAL A 89 -4.22 20.56 -17.67
C VAL A 89 -5.26 19.79 -18.49
N HIS A 90 -6.36 20.43 -18.91
CA HIS A 90 -7.37 19.82 -19.76
C HIS A 90 -6.83 19.45 -21.14
N ARG A 91 -5.94 20.27 -21.70
CA ARG A 91 -5.26 19.98 -22.97
C ARG A 91 -4.41 18.72 -22.86
N VAL A 92 -3.58 18.62 -21.82
CA VAL A 92 -2.75 17.44 -21.56
C VAL A 92 -3.63 16.19 -21.36
N GLN A 93 -4.73 16.30 -20.60
CA GLN A 93 -5.71 15.21 -20.47
C GLN A 93 -6.34 14.81 -21.80
N GLY A 94 -6.61 15.76 -22.69
CA GLY A 94 -7.11 15.51 -24.04
C GLY A 94 -6.11 14.76 -24.92
N VAL A 95 -4.81 15.10 -24.83
CA VAL A 95 -3.74 14.38 -25.53
C VAL A 95 -3.60 12.96 -24.98
N PHE A 96 -3.55 12.79 -23.65
CA PHE A 96 -3.50 11.47 -23.02
C PHE A 96 -4.70 10.59 -23.37
N ARG A 97 -5.94 11.13 -23.34
CA ARG A 97 -7.14 10.37 -23.74
C ARG A 97 -7.07 9.86 -25.17
N ARG A 98 -6.55 10.66 -26.10
CA ARG A 98 -6.36 10.24 -27.49
C ARG A 98 -5.27 9.18 -27.61
N ALA A 99 -4.16 9.35 -26.90
CA ALA A 99 -3.08 8.38 -26.87
C ALA A 99 -3.57 7.03 -26.31
N SER A 100 -4.25 7.05 -25.15
CA SER A 100 -4.72 5.83 -24.48
C SER A 100 -5.87 5.15 -25.23
N ALA A 101 -6.67 5.89 -26.01
CA ALA A 101 -7.66 5.31 -26.91
C ALA A 101 -7.01 4.55 -28.09
N LYS A 102 -5.83 4.98 -28.54
CA LYS A 102 -5.10 4.35 -29.67
C LYS A 102 -4.20 3.19 -29.22
N TRP A 103 -3.40 3.40 -28.19
CA TRP A 103 -2.48 2.39 -27.63
C TRP A 103 -3.01 1.85 -26.31
N LYS A 104 -4.16 1.17 -26.39
CA LYS A 104 -4.88 0.65 -25.21
C LYS A 104 -4.06 -0.33 -24.39
N ASP A 105 -3.20 -1.12 -25.04
CA ASP A 105 -2.42 -2.18 -24.41
C ASP A 105 -1.21 -1.68 -23.60
N ASP A 106 -0.78 -0.43 -23.84
CA ASP A 106 0.40 0.15 -23.20
C ASP A 106 0.09 0.62 -21.77
N VAL A 107 0.35 -0.26 -20.80
CA VAL A 107 0.18 0.03 -19.38
C VAL A 107 1.03 1.22 -18.93
N GLN A 108 2.23 1.43 -19.50
CA GLN A 108 3.11 2.54 -19.08
C GLN A 108 2.50 3.90 -19.44
N LEU A 109 1.83 3.99 -20.59
CA LEU A 109 1.11 5.18 -21.01
C LEU A 109 -0.02 5.53 -20.02
N TRP A 110 -0.80 4.53 -19.60
CA TRP A 110 -1.84 4.69 -18.57
C TRP A 110 -1.25 5.12 -17.22
N LEU A 111 -0.14 4.51 -16.79
CA LEU A 111 0.53 4.88 -15.55
C LEU A 111 1.06 6.31 -15.59
N SER A 112 1.64 6.75 -16.71
CA SER A 112 2.06 8.14 -16.90
C SER A 112 0.86 9.10 -16.85
N TYR A 113 -0.27 8.72 -17.43
CA TYR A 113 -1.49 9.51 -17.35
C TYR A 113 -2.01 9.62 -15.91
N ILE A 114 -2.00 8.51 -15.15
CA ILE A 114 -2.37 8.49 -13.72
C ILE A 114 -1.46 9.39 -12.89
N VAL A 115 -0.14 9.32 -13.10
CA VAL A 115 0.84 10.17 -12.38
C VAL A 115 0.59 11.64 -12.69
N PHE A 116 0.34 11.99 -13.94
CA PHE A 116 -0.04 13.35 -14.33
C PHE A 116 -1.34 13.79 -13.64
N CYS A 117 -2.38 12.96 -13.69
CA CYS A 117 -3.66 13.26 -13.05
C CYS A 117 -3.53 13.41 -11.53
N LYS A 118 -2.67 12.63 -10.87
CA LYS A 118 -2.40 12.74 -9.44
C LYS A 118 -1.73 14.08 -9.09
N LYS A 119 -0.87 14.59 -9.96
CA LYS A 119 -0.14 15.85 -9.74
C LYS A 119 -1.00 17.08 -10.04
N TRP A 120 -1.84 17.02 -11.09
CA TRP A 120 -2.45 18.21 -11.68
C TRP A 120 -3.96 18.15 -11.92
N ALA A 121 -4.60 16.98 -11.91
CA ALA A 121 -6.01 16.85 -12.30
C ALA A 121 -6.95 16.75 -11.10
N THR A 122 -8.25 16.91 -11.39
CA THR A 122 -9.34 16.68 -10.43
C THR A 122 -9.53 15.19 -10.13
N LYS A 123 -9.93 14.88 -8.88
CA LYS A 123 -10.20 13.50 -8.41
C LYS A 123 -11.16 12.74 -9.33
N ALA A 124 -12.21 13.42 -9.81
CA ALA A 124 -13.21 12.84 -10.71
C ALA A 124 -12.61 12.34 -12.04
N GLN A 125 -11.64 13.07 -12.61
CA GLN A 125 -11.01 12.66 -13.85
C GLN A 125 -10.13 11.43 -13.63
N LEU A 126 -9.42 11.37 -12.51
CA LEU A 126 -8.56 10.22 -12.20
C LEU A 126 -9.38 8.94 -11.97
N SER A 127 -10.52 9.01 -11.27
CA SER A 127 -11.45 7.87 -11.14
C SER A 127 -11.95 7.35 -12.51
N LYS A 128 -12.27 8.26 -13.45
CA LYS A 128 -12.62 7.88 -14.84
C LYS A 128 -11.48 7.17 -15.56
N VAL A 129 -10.24 7.66 -15.40
CA VAL A 129 -9.04 7.05 -16.00
C VAL A 129 -8.80 5.65 -15.44
N PHE A 130 -8.89 5.47 -14.11
CA PHE A 130 -8.81 4.15 -13.49
C PHE A 130 -9.89 3.20 -13.99
N SER A 131 -11.14 3.65 -14.05
CA SER A 131 -12.26 2.84 -14.55
C SER A 131 -12.04 2.38 -15.99
N ALA A 132 -11.55 3.27 -16.86
CA ALA A 132 -11.22 2.94 -18.24
C ALA A 132 -10.03 1.97 -18.34
N MET A 133 -8.98 2.18 -17.54
CA MET A 133 -7.79 1.33 -17.50
C MET A 133 -8.14 -0.09 -17.03
N LEU A 134 -8.93 -0.23 -15.95
CA LEU A 134 -9.31 -1.52 -15.38
C LEU A 134 -10.28 -2.30 -16.28
N ALA A 135 -11.09 -1.61 -17.10
CA ALA A 135 -11.94 -2.26 -18.09
C ALA A 135 -11.12 -2.96 -19.19
N ILE A 136 -9.95 -2.42 -19.53
CA ILE A 136 -9.06 -2.97 -20.57
C ILE A 136 -8.06 -3.97 -19.96
N HIS A 137 -7.46 -3.62 -18.82
CA HIS A 137 -6.42 -4.39 -18.16
C HIS A 137 -6.93 -5.12 -16.91
N SER A 138 -8.06 -5.79 -17.04
CA SER A 138 -8.69 -6.52 -15.93
C SER A 138 -7.81 -7.66 -15.42
N ASN A 139 -6.89 -8.20 -16.23
CA ASN A 139 -6.06 -9.38 -15.94
C ASN A 139 -4.87 -9.14 -14.98
N LYS A 140 -4.61 -7.91 -14.53
CA LYS A 140 -3.45 -7.60 -13.67
C LYS A 140 -3.91 -7.17 -12.26
N PRO A 141 -3.78 -8.03 -11.23
CA PRO A 141 -4.18 -7.70 -9.85
C PRO A 141 -3.51 -6.44 -9.29
N ALA A 142 -2.27 -6.16 -9.68
CA ALA A 142 -1.53 -4.98 -9.23
C ALA A 142 -2.22 -3.65 -9.60
N LEU A 143 -2.92 -3.60 -10.73
CA LEU A 143 -3.64 -2.40 -11.17
C LEU A 143 -4.90 -2.17 -10.31
N TRP A 144 -5.59 -3.24 -9.94
CA TRP A 144 -6.72 -3.18 -9.01
C TRP A 144 -6.29 -2.72 -7.61
N ILE A 145 -5.19 -3.28 -7.10
CA ILE A 145 -4.60 -2.85 -5.82
C ILE A 145 -4.22 -1.38 -5.89
N MET A 146 -3.60 -0.94 -6.99
CA MET A 146 -3.24 0.47 -7.18
C MET A 146 -4.47 1.39 -7.19
N ALA A 147 -5.54 1.00 -7.88
CA ALA A 147 -6.78 1.76 -7.92
C ALA A 147 -7.44 1.84 -6.53
N GLY A 148 -7.59 0.71 -5.82
CA GLY A 148 -8.15 0.68 -4.46
C GLY A 148 -7.30 1.44 -3.45
N LYS A 149 -5.96 1.33 -3.53
CA LYS A 149 -5.03 2.16 -2.75
C LYS A 149 -5.11 3.64 -3.11
N TRP A 150 -5.40 4.00 -4.35
CA TRP A 150 -5.50 5.41 -4.73
C TRP A 150 -6.81 6.03 -4.24
N GLU A 151 -7.94 5.34 -4.39
CA GLU A 151 -9.22 5.83 -3.85
C GLU A 151 -9.13 6.11 -2.35
N LYS A 152 -8.32 5.34 -1.61
CA LYS A 152 -8.08 5.58 -0.19
C LYS A 152 -6.88 6.50 0.13
N GLY A 153 -5.76 6.33 -0.59
CA GLY A 153 -4.44 6.87 -0.30
C GLY A 153 -4.01 8.06 -1.16
N GLY A 154 -4.84 8.51 -2.10
CA GLY A 154 -4.73 9.83 -2.73
C GLY A 154 -4.81 11.00 -1.74
N MET A 155 -5.04 10.71 -0.45
CA MET A 155 -5.25 11.66 0.65
C MET A 155 -4.27 11.50 1.83
N ALA A 156 -3.07 10.93 1.64
CA ALA A 156 -2.06 10.90 2.72
C ALA A 156 -1.19 12.17 2.82
N ALA A 157 -1.28 13.10 1.86
CA ALA A 157 -0.41 14.29 1.82
C ALA A 157 -1.15 15.64 1.84
N LYS A 158 -2.49 15.64 1.81
CA LYS A 158 -3.30 16.86 1.86
C LYS A 158 -4.75 16.54 2.26
N TRP A 159 -5.13 17.01 3.44
CA TRP A 159 -6.50 17.36 3.88
C TRP A 159 -7.41 16.33 4.57
N GLU A 160 -7.76 16.73 5.79
CA GLU A 160 -8.63 16.18 6.83
C GLU A 160 -10.14 16.29 6.54
N MET A 161 -10.59 16.51 5.30
CA MET A 161 -12.02 16.76 5.04
C MET A 161 -12.57 15.92 3.88
N GLU A 162 -13.51 15.03 4.24
CA GLU A 162 -14.47 14.27 3.40
C GLU A 162 -13.90 13.15 2.50
N ASP A 163 -14.47 11.92 2.45
CA ASP A 163 -15.91 11.61 2.49
C ASP A 163 -16.19 10.12 2.79
N ARG A 164 -17.37 9.77 3.34
CA ARG A 164 -17.81 8.36 3.53
C ARG A 164 -18.01 7.61 2.20
N LEU A 165 -18.28 8.36 1.12
CA LEU A 165 -18.43 7.87 -0.26
C LEU A 165 -17.15 7.21 -0.80
N SER A 166 -15.99 7.58 -0.26
CA SER A 166 -14.69 7.05 -0.69
C SER A 166 -14.46 5.60 -0.25
N SER A 167 -15.01 5.20 0.91
CA SER A 167 -14.87 3.84 1.44
C SER A 167 -15.74 2.85 0.65
N GLU A 168 -16.97 3.25 0.33
CA GLU A 168 -17.90 2.42 -0.44
C GLU A 168 -17.43 2.25 -1.90
N SER A 169 -16.92 3.30 -2.53
CA SER A 169 -16.31 3.21 -3.86
C SER A 169 -15.12 2.24 -3.87
N ALA A 170 -14.25 2.34 -2.86
CA ALA A 170 -13.10 1.45 -2.71
C ALA A 170 -13.54 -0.02 -2.53
N ARG A 171 -14.58 -0.27 -1.73
CA ARG A 171 -15.19 -1.61 -1.58
C ARG A 171 -15.68 -2.15 -2.91
N GLN A 172 -16.44 -1.37 -3.66
CA GLN A 172 -16.96 -1.80 -4.96
C GLN A 172 -15.82 -2.15 -5.92
N LEU A 173 -14.71 -1.39 -5.91
CA LEU A 173 -13.52 -1.73 -6.68
C LEU A 173 -12.86 -3.04 -6.23
N PHE A 174 -12.67 -3.25 -4.92
CA PHE A 174 -12.08 -4.50 -4.41
C PHE A 174 -12.98 -5.71 -4.69
N LEU A 175 -14.29 -5.59 -4.48
CA LEU A 175 -15.25 -6.65 -4.81
C LEU A 175 -15.27 -6.97 -6.30
N ARG A 176 -15.18 -5.95 -7.16
CA ARG A 176 -15.04 -6.15 -8.61
C ARG A 176 -13.71 -6.82 -8.95
N ALA A 177 -12.61 -6.43 -8.31
CA ALA A 177 -11.31 -7.05 -8.49
C ALA A 177 -11.32 -8.53 -8.12
N LEU A 178 -11.97 -8.90 -7.00
CA LEU A 178 -12.10 -10.27 -6.52
C LEU A 178 -12.91 -11.16 -7.47
N ARG A 179 -13.85 -10.59 -8.25
CA ARG A 179 -14.54 -11.34 -9.32
C ARG A 179 -13.60 -11.74 -10.45
N PHE A 180 -12.56 -10.95 -10.74
CA PHE A 180 -11.57 -11.26 -11.77
C PHE A 180 -10.40 -12.10 -11.24
N HIS A 181 -10.02 -11.88 -9.98
CA HIS A 181 -8.85 -12.51 -9.35
C HIS A 181 -9.19 -13.08 -7.97
N PRO A 182 -10.00 -14.15 -7.90
CA PRO A 182 -10.45 -14.73 -6.63
C PRO A 182 -9.33 -15.44 -5.86
N GLU A 183 -8.23 -15.82 -6.50
CA GLU A 183 -7.14 -16.57 -5.85
C GLU A 183 -5.96 -15.68 -5.44
N CYS A 184 -6.02 -14.36 -5.67
CA CYS A 184 -4.88 -13.47 -5.43
C CYS A 184 -4.75 -13.06 -3.94
N PRO A 185 -3.73 -13.53 -3.19
CA PRO A 185 -3.63 -13.27 -1.75
C PRO A 185 -3.40 -11.80 -1.43
N LYS A 186 -2.60 -11.10 -2.24
CA LYS A 186 -2.32 -9.68 -2.08
C LYS A 186 -3.60 -8.82 -2.17
N LEU A 187 -4.58 -9.24 -2.97
CA LEU A 187 -5.83 -8.50 -3.10
C LEU A 187 -6.66 -8.57 -1.82
N TYR A 188 -6.74 -9.75 -1.20
CA TYR A 188 -7.39 -9.93 0.10
C TYR A 188 -6.65 -9.20 1.22
N GLN A 189 -5.31 -9.26 1.26
CA GLN A 189 -4.51 -8.52 2.24
C GLN A 189 -4.83 -7.02 2.20
N GLU A 190 -4.87 -6.44 1.00
CA GLU A 190 -5.13 -5.01 0.83
C GLU A 190 -6.60 -4.66 1.11
N TYR A 191 -7.54 -5.53 0.74
CA TYR A 191 -8.94 -5.32 1.06
C TYR A 191 -9.22 -5.43 2.57
N PHE A 192 -8.64 -6.42 3.24
CA PHE A 192 -8.68 -6.59 4.68
C PHE A 192 -8.08 -5.38 5.41
N ARG A 193 -6.89 -4.94 5.00
CA ARG A 193 -6.26 -3.72 5.52
C ARG A 193 -7.16 -2.50 5.29
N MET A 194 -7.83 -2.43 4.14
CA MET A 194 -8.72 -1.32 3.80
C MET A 194 -9.90 -1.23 4.78
N GLU A 195 -10.60 -2.33 5.07
CA GLU A 195 -11.70 -2.32 6.05
C GLU A 195 -11.22 -1.99 7.46
N LEU A 196 -10.07 -2.50 7.89
CA LEU A 196 -9.55 -2.20 9.22
C LEU A 196 -9.23 -0.71 9.43
N MET A 197 -8.57 -0.03 8.48
CA MET A 197 -8.39 1.42 8.67
C MET A 197 -9.71 2.21 8.51
N HIS A 198 -10.73 1.65 7.84
CA HIS A 198 -12.05 2.28 7.82
C HIS A 198 -12.71 2.23 9.19
N ALA A 199 -12.70 1.07 9.85
CA ALA A 199 -13.17 0.92 11.22
C ALA A 199 -12.39 1.82 12.18
N GLU A 200 -11.06 1.90 12.05
CA GLU A 200 -10.23 2.80 12.86
C GLU A 200 -10.62 4.27 12.69
N LYS A 201 -10.87 4.71 11.44
CA LYS A 201 -11.30 6.08 11.15
C LYS A 201 -12.63 6.40 11.83
N LEU A 202 -13.62 5.52 11.69
CA LEU A 202 -14.94 5.71 12.32
C LEU A 202 -14.85 5.76 13.85
N ARG A 203 -13.96 4.96 14.46
CA ARG A 203 -13.71 5.00 15.90
C ARG A 203 -13.12 6.35 16.33
N LYS A 204 -12.11 6.86 15.61
CA LYS A 204 -11.52 8.19 15.90
C LYS A 204 -12.54 9.31 15.76
N GLU A 205 -13.36 9.28 14.71
CA GLU A 205 -14.46 10.24 14.54
C GLU A 205 -15.42 10.19 15.74
N LYS A 206 -15.83 8.99 16.19
CA LYS A 206 -16.70 8.82 17.36
C LYS A 206 -16.07 9.39 18.63
N GLU A 207 -14.81 9.08 18.89
CA GLU A 207 -14.06 9.61 20.05
C GLU A 207 -13.95 11.14 20.03
N GLU A 208 -13.79 11.75 18.85
CA GLU A 208 -13.75 13.21 18.68
C GLU A 208 -15.10 13.86 18.95
N PHE A 209 -16.19 13.28 18.45
CA PHE A 209 -17.55 13.76 18.72
C PHE A 209 -17.90 13.68 20.22
N GLU A 210 -17.54 12.57 20.88
CA GLU A 210 -17.72 12.39 22.32
C GLU A 210 -16.94 13.44 23.13
N LYS A 211 -15.67 13.71 22.76
CA LYS A 211 -14.85 14.75 23.39
C LYS A 211 -15.43 16.16 23.20
N ALA A 212 -16.03 16.42 22.04
CA ALA A 212 -16.66 17.69 21.73
C ALA A 212 -18.02 17.92 22.44
N LYS A 213 -18.55 16.91 23.14
CA LYS A 213 -19.90 16.94 23.78
C LYS A 213 -21.01 17.41 22.82
N MET A 214 -20.84 17.14 21.52
CA MET A 214 -21.88 17.40 20.54
C MET A 214 -22.83 16.21 20.55
N ASP A 215 -24.09 16.45 20.92
CA ASP A 215 -25.14 15.44 20.86
C ASP A 215 -25.57 15.26 19.40
N VAL A 216 -24.73 14.54 18.64
CA VAL A 216 -25.05 14.19 17.25
C VAL A 216 -25.93 12.95 17.27
N GLY A 217 -27.21 13.16 17.57
CA GLY A 217 -28.25 12.12 17.67
C GLY A 217 -28.57 11.34 16.39
N ASN A 218 -27.60 11.16 15.48
CA ASN A 218 -27.73 10.41 14.21
C ASN A 218 -26.41 9.78 13.71
N LEU A 219 -25.37 9.70 14.54
CA LEU A 219 -24.09 9.08 14.18
C LEU A 219 -23.84 7.76 14.90
N ASP A 220 -24.90 6.97 15.12
CA ASP A 220 -24.76 5.63 15.67
C ASP A 220 -24.24 4.70 14.56
N TYR A 221 -22.92 4.71 14.38
CA TYR A 221 -22.26 3.71 13.56
C TYR A 221 -22.49 2.34 14.22
N PRO A 222 -23.02 1.34 13.50
CA PRO A 222 -23.22 0.00 14.04
C PRO A 222 -21.94 -0.50 14.73
N GLU A 223 -22.04 -0.98 15.97
CA GLU A 223 -20.90 -1.45 16.74
C GLU A 223 -20.12 -2.55 16.01
N GLU A 224 -20.80 -3.32 15.18
CA GLU A 224 -20.25 -4.38 14.34
C GLU A 224 -19.23 -3.82 13.33
N ILE A 225 -19.49 -2.64 12.78
CA ILE A 225 -18.55 -1.97 11.87
C ILE A 225 -17.34 -1.47 12.65
N LEU A 226 -17.54 -0.93 13.85
CA LEU A 226 -16.47 -0.46 14.72
C LEU A 226 -15.58 -1.60 15.23
N LYS A 227 -16.15 -2.79 15.45
CA LYS A 227 -15.43 -4.03 15.79
C LYS A 227 -14.71 -4.66 14.60
N GLY A 228 -14.95 -4.16 13.37
CA GLY A 228 -14.30 -4.65 12.16
C GLY A 228 -14.91 -5.95 11.62
N GLU A 229 -16.20 -6.20 11.82
CA GLU A 229 -16.87 -7.43 11.37
C GLU A 229 -16.77 -7.64 9.85
N LEU A 230 -16.73 -6.57 9.06
CA LEU A 230 -16.46 -6.66 7.62
C LEU A 230 -15.08 -7.27 7.32
N ALA A 231 -14.06 -6.91 8.10
CA ALA A 231 -12.73 -7.50 7.97
C ALA A 231 -12.75 -9.00 8.35
N ARG A 232 -13.54 -9.37 9.37
CA ARG A 232 -13.77 -10.78 9.73
C ARG A 232 -14.46 -11.58 8.62
N ILE A 233 -15.46 -11.01 7.96
CA ILE A 233 -16.14 -11.65 6.80
C ILE A 233 -15.14 -11.86 5.65
N ILE A 234 -14.32 -10.84 5.34
CA ILE A 234 -13.29 -10.94 4.31
C ILE A 234 -12.29 -12.04 4.66
N TYR A 235 -11.86 -12.10 5.92
CA TYR A 235 -10.97 -13.14 6.43
C TYR A 235 -11.56 -14.53 6.19
N LYS A 236 -12.78 -14.82 6.68
CA LYS A 236 -13.44 -16.13 6.51
C LYS A 236 -13.57 -16.53 5.04
N ASN A 237 -13.99 -15.60 4.20
CA ASN A 237 -14.08 -15.83 2.76
C ASN A 237 -12.69 -16.14 2.15
N SER A 238 -11.67 -15.39 2.54
CA SER A 238 -10.30 -15.56 2.03
C SER A 238 -9.68 -16.90 2.45
N VAL A 239 -9.91 -17.37 3.68
CA VAL A 239 -9.39 -18.65 4.18
C VAL A 239 -10.02 -19.84 3.47
N SER A 240 -11.29 -19.72 3.09
CA SER A 240 -11.96 -20.77 2.31
C SER A 240 -11.33 -20.99 0.93
N ILE A 241 -10.71 -19.96 0.36
CA ILE A 241 -10.15 -19.96 -0.99
C ILE A 241 -8.64 -20.19 -0.96
N ILE A 242 -7.91 -19.42 -0.13
CA ILE A 242 -6.45 -19.43 -0.04
C ILE A 242 -6.03 -20.26 1.17
N LYS A 243 -5.55 -21.47 0.88
CA LYS A 243 -5.04 -22.40 1.90
C LYS A 243 -3.52 -22.23 2.01
N GLY A 244 -3.07 -21.40 2.95
CA GLY A 244 -1.64 -21.25 3.27
C GLY A 244 -1.40 -20.52 4.58
N ALA A 245 -0.44 -21.00 5.38
CA ALA A 245 -0.09 -20.40 6.67
C ALA A 245 0.53 -19.01 6.50
N GLU A 246 1.35 -18.81 5.46
CA GLU A 246 1.93 -17.49 5.12
C GLU A 246 0.86 -16.40 4.99
N PHE A 247 -0.29 -16.76 4.41
CA PHE A 247 -1.40 -15.83 4.23
C PHE A 247 -2.04 -15.46 5.58
N HIS A 248 -2.27 -16.44 6.46
CA HIS A 248 -2.79 -16.19 7.82
C HIS A 248 -1.83 -15.31 8.63
N VAL A 249 -0.53 -15.61 8.58
CA VAL A 249 0.52 -14.80 9.23
C VAL A 249 0.50 -13.37 8.70
N SER A 250 0.38 -13.18 7.38
CA SER A 250 0.33 -11.85 6.77
C SER A 250 -0.90 -11.04 7.22
N LEU A 251 -2.07 -11.68 7.34
CA LEU A 251 -3.29 -11.02 7.83
C LEU A 251 -3.19 -10.70 9.31
N LEU A 252 -2.58 -11.58 10.10
CA LEU A 252 -2.35 -11.35 11.52
C LEU A 252 -1.38 -10.17 11.74
N SER A 253 -0.29 -10.08 10.98
CA SER A 253 0.61 -8.91 11.00
C SER A 253 -0.10 -7.61 10.63
N ILE A 254 -1.09 -7.66 9.72
CA ILE A 254 -1.91 -6.49 9.41
C ILE A 254 -2.84 -6.16 10.59
N ALA A 255 -3.50 -7.15 11.18
CA ALA A 255 -4.43 -6.95 12.30
C ALA A 255 -3.72 -6.43 13.55
N GLN A 256 -2.46 -6.81 13.78
CA GLN A 256 -1.60 -6.30 14.87
C GLN A 256 -1.32 -4.80 14.79
N LEU A 257 -1.48 -4.17 13.62
CA LEU A 257 -1.35 -2.71 13.49
C LEU A 257 -2.52 -1.94 14.12
N PHE A 258 -3.58 -2.63 14.55
CA PHE A 258 -4.81 -2.03 15.04
C PHE A 258 -5.17 -2.56 16.43
N ASP A 259 -5.11 -1.69 17.43
CA ASP A 259 -5.32 -2.05 18.85
C ASP A 259 -6.72 -2.59 19.15
N PHE A 260 -7.73 -2.24 18.35
CA PHE A 260 -9.11 -2.70 18.55
C PHE A 260 -9.42 -4.06 17.95
N ALA A 261 -8.53 -4.57 17.09
CA ALA A 261 -8.75 -5.82 16.38
C ALA A 261 -8.30 -7.05 17.19
N THR A 262 -8.21 -6.96 18.52
CA THR A 262 -7.68 -8.03 19.39
C THR A 262 -8.48 -9.33 19.32
N ASP A 263 -9.81 -9.25 19.25
CA ASP A 263 -10.67 -10.43 19.09
C ASP A 263 -10.46 -11.11 17.73
N LEU A 264 -10.28 -10.31 16.68
CA LEU A 264 -9.97 -10.80 15.34
C LEU A 264 -8.56 -11.40 15.27
N GLN A 265 -7.58 -10.80 15.96
CA GLN A 265 -6.23 -11.36 16.07
C GLN A 265 -6.22 -12.72 16.77
N LYS A 266 -7.04 -12.91 17.82
CA LYS A 266 -7.20 -14.20 18.49
C LYS A 266 -7.82 -15.23 17.56
N GLU A 267 -8.91 -14.89 16.88
CA GLU A 267 -9.57 -15.80 15.92
C GLU A 267 -8.63 -16.23 14.79
N ILE A 268 -7.91 -15.30 14.17
CA ILE A 268 -6.93 -15.62 13.10
C ILE A 268 -5.82 -16.54 13.63
N TYR A 269 -5.41 -16.36 14.88
CA TYR A 269 -4.38 -17.17 15.49
C TYR A 269 -4.85 -18.59 15.83
N ASP A 270 -6.04 -18.70 16.40
CA ASP A 270 -6.64 -20.00 16.74
C ASP A 270 -6.86 -20.82 15.45
N ASP A 271 -7.32 -20.16 14.38
CA ASP A 271 -7.45 -20.77 13.06
C ASP A 271 -6.09 -21.15 12.44
N LEU A 272 -5.06 -20.32 12.60
CA LEU A 272 -3.70 -20.65 12.15
C LEU A 272 -3.20 -21.93 12.82
N GLN A 273 -3.41 -22.07 14.13
CA GLN A 273 -3.03 -23.26 14.89
C GLN A 273 -3.87 -24.49 14.51
N ALA A 274 -5.18 -24.33 14.29
CA ALA A 274 -6.07 -25.44 13.98
C ALA A 274 -5.93 -25.95 12.54
N LEU A 275 -5.69 -25.06 11.57
CA LEU A 275 -5.71 -25.39 10.15
C LEU A 275 -4.33 -25.75 9.58
N HIS A 276 -3.24 -25.27 10.18
CA HIS A 276 -1.88 -25.43 9.67
C HIS A 276 -0.93 -26.03 10.71
N THR A 277 -1.37 -27.07 11.42
CA THR A 277 -0.55 -27.85 12.38
C THR A 277 0.67 -28.48 11.74
N ASP A 278 0.61 -28.72 10.44
CA ASP A 278 1.62 -29.48 9.69
C ASP A 278 2.64 -28.55 9.01
N ASP A 279 2.47 -27.23 9.09
CA ASP A 279 3.36 -26.25 8.45
C ASP A 279 4.44 -25.74 9.44
N PRO A 280 5.74 -25.92 9.13
CA PRO A 280 6.85 -25.36 9.91
C PRO A 280 6.74 -23.85 10.18
N LEU A 281 6.15 -23.09 9.27
CA LEU A 281 6.00 -21.63 9.42
C LEU A 281 5.02 -21.26 10.52
N THR A 282 3.96 -22.04 10.71
CA THR A 282 3.00 -21.86 11.82
C THR A 282 3.71 -22.02 13.15
N TRP A 283 4.53 -23.06 13.29
CA TRP A 283 5.28 -23.31 14.51
C TRP A 283 6.36 -22.25 14.79
N ASP A 284 7.08 -21.78 13.77
CA ASP A 284 8.03 -20.66 13.90
C ASP A 284 7.30 -19.39 14.38
N TYR A 285 6.13 -19.09 13.82
CA TYR A 285 5.33 -17.93 14.21
C TYR A 285 4.81 -18.04 15.66
N VAL A 286 4.22 -19.18 16.03
CA VAL A 286 3.74 -19.45 17.40
C VAL A 286 4.88 -19.32 18.40
N ALA A 287 6.05 -19.91 18.10
CA ALA A 287 7.21 -19.82 18.97
C ALA A 287 7.74 -18.39 19.10
N ARG A 288 7.78 -17.61 18.02
CA ARG A 288 8.24 -16.21 18.05
C ARG A 288 7.27 -15.30 18.81
N ARG A 289 5.96 -15.55 18.74
CA ARG A 289 4.94 -14.80 19.50
C ARG A 289 5.14 -14.89 21.02
N GLU A 290 5.61 -16.04 21.54
CA GLU A 290 5.93 -16.22 22.97
C GLU A 290 7.04 -15.26 23.47
N LEU A 291 7.87 -14.73 22.56
CA LEU A 291 8.88 -13.72 22.90
C LEU A 291 8.27 -12.32 23.05
N GLU A 292 7.20 -12.05 22.31
CA GLU A 292 6.50 -10.76 22.25
C GLU A 292 5.42 -10.64 23.31
N MET A 293 4.86 -11.77 23.79
CA MET A 293 3.92 -11.79 24.90
C MET A 293 4.48 -11.02 26.11
N GLU A 294 3.89 -9.88 26.39
CA GLU A 294 4.05 -9.16 27.65
C GLU A 294 3.34 -9.95 28.75
N SER A 295 4.11 -10.40 29.73
CA SER A 295 3.57 -10.70 31.04
C SER A 295 3.00 -9.40 31.62
N GLN A 296 1.66 -9.23 31.67
CA GLN A 296 0.98 -8.03 32.19
C GLN A 296 1.13 -7.85 33.73
N PRO A 297 0.80 -6.66 34.32
CA PRO A 297 0.48 -5.36 33.71
C PRO A 297 1.49 -4.25 34.06
N ALA A 298 1.25 -3.07 33.48
CA ALA A 298 1.87 -1.78 33.83
C ALA A 298 2.05 -1.59 35.34
N GLY A 299 3.30 -1.56 35.82
CA GLY A 299 3.61 -1.22 37.21
C GLY A 299 5.09 -1.36 37.60
N GLU A 300 5.76 -2.42 37.16
CA GLU A 300 7.15 -2.67 37.58
C GLU A 300 8.05 -2.94 36.39
N GLN A 301 8.69 -1.89 35.86
CA GLN A 301 9.90 -2.10 35.08
C GLN A 301 10.90 -2.84 35.99
N PRO A 302 11.55 -3.94 35.55
CA PRO A 302 12.53 -4.61 36.38
C PRO A 302 13.66 -3.63 36.71
N ALA A 303 13.78 -3.27 37.99
CA ALA A 303 14.66 -2.22 38.49
C ALA A 303 16.16 -2.52 38.30
N THR A 304 16.52 -3.76 37.95
CA THR A 304 17.91 -4.22 37.77
C THR A 304 18.14 -4.90 36.42
N LYS A 305 19.34 -4.70 35.85
CA LYS A 305 19.81 -5.35 34.61
C LYS A 305 19.72 -6.88 34.67
N GLN A 306 19.82 -7.45 35.87
CA GLN A 306 19.75 -8.88 36.13
C GLN A 306 18.30 -9.41 36.05
N ALA A 307 17.32 -8.67 36.57
CA ALA A 307 15.90 -9.03 36.45
C ALA A 307 15.42 -9.00 34.99
N ARG A 308 15.87 -8.01 34.20
CA ARG A 308 15.62 -7.98 32.74
C ARG A 308 16.24 -9.19 32.01
N ALA A 309 17.43 -9.62 32.43
CA ALA A 309 18.07 -10.79 31.84
C ALA A 309 17.34 -12.11 32.19
N VAL A 310 16.84 -12.24 33.41
CA VAL A 310 16.04 -13.41 33.83
C VAL A 310 14.70 -13.48 33.08
N GLU A 311 14.04 -12.34 32.87
CA GLU A 311 12.79 -12.29 32.11
C GLU A 311 12.99 -12.64 30.63
N VAL A 312 14.07 -12.14 30.01
CA VAL A 312 14.47 -12.53 28.65
C VAL A 312 14.78 -14.03 28.57
N GLY A 313 15.45 -14.59 29.59
CA GLY A 313 15.71 -16.03 29.68
C GLY A 313 14.42 -16.87 29.73
N ARG A 314 13.44 -16.47 30.56
CA ARG A 314 12.13 -17.13 30.66
C ARG A 314 11.33 -17.06 29.35
N LYS A 315 11.39 -15.94 28.62
CA LYS A 315 10.77 -15.81 27.30
C LYS A 315 11.43 -16.72 26.26
N GLU A 316 12.76 -16.78 26.26
CA GLU A 316 13.51 -17.71 25.40
C GLU A 316 13.23 -19.18 25.74
N GLU A 317 13.01 -19.51 27.00
CA GLU A 317 12.61 -20.87 27.43
C GLU A 317 11.26 -21.28 26.89
N ARG A 318 10.24 -20.42 27.01
CA ARG A 318 8.91 -20.70 26.48
C ARG A 318 8.95 -20.89 24.97
N CYS A 319 9.66 -20.02 24.27
CA CYS A 319 9.88 -20.13 22.83
C CYS A 319 10.59 -21.44 22.44
N CYS A 320 11.67 -21.82 23.15
CA CYS A 320 12.35 -23.08 22.91
C CYS A 320 11.47 -24.31 23.18
N ALA A 321 10.63 -24.27 24.22
CA ALA A 321 9.72 -25.36 24.53
C ALA A 321 8.73 -25.62 23.38
N VAL A 322 8.20 -24.55 22.78
CA VAL A 322 7.34 -24.65 21.60
C VAL A 322 8.08 -25.26 20.41
N TYR A 323 9.33 -24.84 20.16
CA TYR A 323 10.13 -25.47 19.09
C TYR A 323 10.45 -26.94 19.35
N GLU A 324 10.73 -27.32 20.59
CA GLU A 324 10.98 -28.72 20.96
C GLU A 324 9.72 -29.58 20.81
N GLU A 325 8.53 -29.03 21.05
CA GLU A 325 7.26 -29.67 20.78
C GLU A 325 7.01 -29.79 19.26
N ALA A 326 7.22 -28.70 18.52
CA ALA A 326 7.08 -28.65 17.07
C ALA A 326 7.97 -29.67 16.33
N VAL A 327 9.20 -29.84 16.80
CA VAL A 327 10.14 -30.81 16.22
C VAL A 327 9.76 -32.25 16.53
N LYS A 328 9.08 -32.50 17.66
CA LYS A 328 8.54 -33.83 18.00
C LYS A 328 7.32 -34.17 17.17
N THR A 329 6.45 -33.19 16.92
CA THR A 329 5.22 -33.36 16.12
C THR A 329 5.53 -33.41 14.62
N LEU A 330 6.48 -32.59 14.16
CA LEU A 330 6.86 -32.44 12.75
C LEU A 330 8.40 -32.51 12.57
N PRO A 331 9.00 -33.71 12.55
CA PRO A 331 10.44 -33.89 12.40
C PRO A 331 10.90 -33.71 10.94
N THR A 332 10.66 -32.53 10.36
CA THR A 332 11.05 -32.18 8.99
C THR A 332 12.31 -31.32 8.97
N GLU A 333 13.08 -31.38 7.88
CA GLU A 333 14.26 -30.53 7.67
C GLU A 333 13.90 -29.02 7.78
N ALA A 334 12.73 -28.63 7.27
CA ALA A 334 12.26 -27.25 7.32
C ALA A 334 12.02 -26.77 8.78
N MET A 335 11.40 -27.60 9.62
CA MET A 335 11.15 -27.28 11.03
C MET A 335 12.46 -27.15 11.83
N TRP A 336 13.42 -28.04 11.58
CA TRP A 336 14.76 -27.97 12.18
C TRP A 336 15.53 -26.73 11.72
N LYS A 337 15.41 -26.33 10.44
CA LYS A 337 15.99 -25.08 9.94
C LYS A 337 15.42 -23.86 10.65
N CYS A 338 14.10 -23.79 10.87
CA CYS A 338 13.47 -22.71 11.63
C CYS A 338 14.02 -22.65 13.08
N TYR A 339 14.08 -23.79 13.76
CA TYR A 339 14.60 -23.87 15.14
C TYR A 339 16.07 -23.45 15.24
N ILE A 340 16.91 -23.91 14.30
CA ILE A 340 18.34 -23.56 14.28
C ILE A 340 18.54 -22.08 13.92
N SER A 341 17.81 -21.55 12.94
CA SER A 341 17.84 -20.11 12.61
C SER A 341 17.51 -19.27 13.84
N PHE A 342 16.46 -19.65 14.57
CA PHE A 342 16.10 -19.01 15.82
C PHE A 342 17.23 -19.06 16.86
N CYS A 343 17.84 -20.23 17.10
CA CYS A 343 18.96 -20.37 18.04
C CYS A 343 20.16 -19.48 17.65
N LEU A 344 20.51 -19.44 16.36
CA LEU A 344 21.59 -18.60 15.83
C LEU A 344 21.29 -17.11 15.97
N GLU A 345 20.07 -16.67 15.65
CA GLU A 345 19.63 -15.28 15.84
C GLU A 345 19.77 -14.83 17.31
N ARG A 346 19.41 -15.70 18.28
CA ARG A 346 19.56 -15.38 19.71
C ARG A 346 21.01 -15.39 20.15
N PHE A 347 21.83 -16.30 19.63
CA PHE A 347 23.27 -16.35 19.92
C PHE A 347 24.00 -15.10 19.40
N ALA A 348 23.63 -14.61 18.22
CA ALA A 348 24.21 -13.40 17.63
C ALA A 348 23.89 -12.10 18.40
N LYS A 349 22.85 -12.08 19.27
CA LYS A 349 22.51 -10.90 20.07
C LYS A 349 23.55 -10.64 21.17
N LYS A 350 24.28 -9.53 21.03
CA LYS A 350 25.24 -9.03 22.04
C LYS A 350 24.56 -8.88 23.39
N THR A 351 24.98 -9.69 24.36
CA THR A 351 24.44 -9.71 25.72
C THR A 351 25.60 -9.65 26.70
N SER A 352 25.52 -8.76 27.69
CA SER A 352 26.56 -8.56 28.72
C SER A 352 26.51 -9.61 29.85
N ASN A 353 25.46 -10.44 29.90
CA ASN A 353 25.29 -11.48 30.90
C ASN A 353 25.86 -12.82 30.38
N GLN A 354 26.90 -13.32 31.05
CA GLN A 354 27.57 -14.59 30.74
C GLN A 354 26.62 -15.78 30.82
N PHE A 355 25.74 -15.84 31.84
CA PHE A 355 24.79 -16.94 32.04
C PHE A 355 23.84 -17.13 30.85
N LEU A 356 23.34 -16.03 30.28
CA LEU A 356 22.48 -16.10 29.10
C LEU A 356 23.25 -16.53 27.84
N ARG A 357 24.53 -16.15 27.74
CA ARG A 357 25.38 -16.52 26.62
C ARG A 357 25.67 -18.02 26.62
N ASP A 358 26.02 -18.57 27.79
CA ASP A 358 26.32 -20.00 27.96
C ASP A 358 25.07 -20.84 27.70
N ARG A 359 23.91 -20.42 28.22
CA ARG A 359 22.64 -21.11 28.00
C ARG A 359 22.19 -21.10 26.53
N ARG A 360 22.44 -19.99 25.79
CA ARG A 360 22.18 -19.92 24.35
C ARG A 360 23.14 -20.78 23.52
N LEU A 361 24.42 -20.84 23.93
CA LEU A 361 25.42 -21.69 23.30
C LEU A 361 25.07 -23.17 23.47
N GLU A 362 24.78 -23.60 24.69
CA GLU A 362 24.39 -24.98 25.01
C GLU A 362 23.15 -25.42 24.22
N ARG A 363 22.16 -24.54 24.10
CA ARG A 363 20.95 -24.80 23.30
C ARG A 363 21.23 -24.95 21.82
N THR A 364 22.04 -24.04 21.26
CA THR A 364 22.42 -24.09 19.85
C THR A 364 23.14 -25.41 19.56
N MET A 365 24.11 -25.78 20.39
CA MET A 365 24.84 -27.06 20.28
C MET A 365 23.91 -28.28 20.40
N THR A 366 22.94 -28.23 21.32
CA THR A 366 21.97 -29.32 21.52
C THR A 366 21.02 -29.46 20.33
N ALA A 367 20.54 -28.34 19.77
CA ALA A 367 19.70 -28.33 18.58
C ALA A 367 20.43 -28.90 17.36
N PHE A 368 21.69 -28.49 17.12
CA PHE A 368 22.52 -29.04 16.05
C PHE A 368 22.80 -30.54 16.23
N ARG A 369 23.13 -30.99 17.46
CA ARG A 369 23.36 -32.42 17.75
C ARG A 369 22.11 -33.26 17.45
N LYS A 370 20.94 -32.87 17.96
CA LYS A 370 19.69 -33.60 17.73
C LYS A 370 19.28 -33.60 16.25
N ALA A 371 19.50 -32.50 15.53
CA ALA A 371 19.24 -32.44 14.09
C ALA A 371 20.20 -33.35 13.29
N HIS A 372 21.45 -33.49 13.75
CA HIS A 372 22.45 -34.38 13.15
C HIS A 372 22.13 -35.86 13.37
N GLU A 373 21.70 -36.22 14.58
CA GLU A 373 21.27 -37.58 14.92
C GLU A 373 20.11 -38.07 14.05
N LEU A 374 19.22 -37.16 13.63
CA LEU A 374 18.10 -37.46 12.74
C LEU A 374 18.45 -37.42 11.24
N ARG A 375 19.69 -37.08 10.86
CA ARG A 375 20.17 -36.94 9.46
C ARG A 375 19.39 -35.94 8.60
N LEU A 376 18.80 -34.92 9.21
CA LEU A 376 17.88 -33.99 8.53
C LEU A 376 18.56 -32.72 7.98
N LEU A 377 19.89 -32.58 8.08
CA LEU A 377 20.62 -31.41 7.57
C LEU A 377 21.88 -31.79 6.78
N PRO A 378 22.20 -31.09 5.68
CA PRO A 378 23.46 -31.26 4.96
C PRO A 378 24.68 -30.86 5.81
N GLU A 379 25.78 -31.61 5.69
CA GLU A 379 27.04 -31.43 6.44
C GLU A 379 27.64 -30.01 6.40
N PHE A 380 27.26 -29.19 5.42
CA PHE A 380 27.77 -27.84 5.23
C PHE A 380 27.30 -26.83 6.30
N GLN A 381 26.13 -27.03 6.92
CA GLN A 381 25.60 -26.11 7.94
C GLN A 381 26.21 -26.32 9.34
N TYR A 382 26.98 -27.38 9.53
CA TYR A 382 27.63 -27.73 10.80
C TYR A 382 29.04 -27.13 10.96
N LYS A 383 29.57 -26.49 9.91
CA LYS A 383 30.95 -25.97 9.85
C LYS A 383 31.10 -24.46 10.05
N GLN A 384 30.04 -23.73 10.42
CA GLN A 384 30.12 -22.28 10.70
C GLN A 384 30.22 -21.96 12.18
#